data_AF-A0A5N5HFB8-F1
#
_entry.id   AF-A0A5N5HFB8-F1
#
_cell.length_a   1.000
_cell.length_b   1.000
_cell.length_c   1.000
_cell.angle_alpha   90.00
_cell.angle_beta   90.00
_cell.angle_gamma   90.00
#
_symmetry.space_group_name_H-M   'P 1'
#
loop_
_entity.id
_entity.type
_entity.pdbx_description
1 polymer ?
#
loop_
_entity_poly.entity_id
_entity_poly.type
_entity_poly.pdbx_seq_one_letter_code
_entity_poly.pdbx_strand_id
1 'polypeptide(L)'
;MASFQMAKDTTPLSLSPNFILSENHRPHLSNVSALESIPTIDLNDQGSSNNCDGPSPLVQKISRALPEEMMTAMVQRFRRSHEFFFKLPPEERAKYFTTDHSKQVKLFNYYLKVEDEVFAEYAKEIGRLMKMLLGLLSQGLGLEKDCLQKKLGDNPTLIAQGNYYPPCPDPEVTLGLAIHTNLNALRVLRRTEGVTGLQVIKDGKWVAVDSLPNAFVINLGDQIQVLSNGRYKKVHDRAVTQQGHCDWCN
;
A
#
# COMPACT_ATOMS: atom_id res chain seq x y z
N MET A 1 25.80 17.85 18.07
CA MET A 1 24.54 17.59 17.34
C MET A 1 23.49 17.22 18.37
N ALA A 2 22.28 17.79 18.32
CA ALA A 2 21.19 17.34 19.17
C ALA A 2 20.80 15.90 18.77
N SER A 3 20.65 15.01 19.75
CA SER A 3 20.11 13.68 19.49
C SER A 3 18.66 13.82 18.99
N PHE A 4 18.31 13.08 17.94
CA PHE A 4 16.92 12.99 17.50
C PHE A 4 16.08 12.44 18.66
N GLN A 5 15.04 13.18 19.06
CA GLN A 5 14.09 12.74 20.08
C GLN A 5 12.71 12.63 19.42
N MET A 6 12.03 11.51 19.66
CA MET A 6 10.63 11.35 19.28
C MET A 6 9.79 12.37 20.06
N ALA A 7 8.76 12.94 19.43
CA ALA A 7 7.83 13.83 20.09
C ALA A 7 7.16 13.12 21.29
N LYS A 8 6.99 13.85 22.40
CA LYS A 8 6.33 13.37 23.62
C LYS A 8 4.95 14.02 23.78
N ASP A 9 4.03 13.30 24.39
CA ASP A 9 2.56 13.49 24.30
C ASP A 9 1.98 14.70 25.06
N THR A 10 2.79 15.65 25.51
CA THR A 10 2.33 16.75 26.38
C THR A 10 2.08 18.08 25.68
N THR A 11 2.37 18.18 24.37
CA THR A 11 2.21 19.43 23.61
C THR A 11 1.04 19.31 22.63
N PRO A 12 0.12 20.29 22.57
CA PRO A 12 -0.92 20.32 21.55
C PRO A 12 -0.31 20.16 20.15
N LEU A 13 -0.84 19.22 19.36
CA LEU A 13 -0.37 18.97 18.01
C LEU A 13 -0.56 20.25 17.16
N SER A 14 0.54 20.87 16.79
CA SER A 14 0.57 21.93 15.78
C SER A 14 1.40 21.43 14.60
N LEU A 15 0.94 21.71 13.39
CA LEU A 15 1.67 21.31 12.20
C LEU A 15 2.87 22.25 12.03
N SER A 16 4.08 21.70 12.04
CA SER A 16 5.29 22.49 11.77
C SER A 16 5.23 23.09 10.35
N PRO A 17 5.70 24.34 10.14
CA PRO A 17 5.68 24.98 8.82
C PRO A 17 6.31 24.16 7.69
N ASN A 18 7.26 23.28 8.02
CA ASN A 18 7.91 22.39 7.04
C ASN A 18 6.97 21.33 6.45
N PHE A 19 5.83 21.07 7.08
CA PHE A 19 4.81 20.12 6.61
C PHE A 19 3.62 20.80 5.95
N ILE A 20 3.61 22.15 5.91
CA ILE A 20 2.56 22.92 5.23
C ILE A 20 2.91 23.00 3.75
N LEU A 21 2.09 22.37 2.92
CA LEU A 21 2.24 22.41 1.47
C LEU A 21 1.78 23.78 0.93
N SER A 22 2.46 24.24 -0.11
CA SER A 22 1.99 25.38 -0.92
C SER A 22 0.61 25.07 -1.50
N GLU A 23 -0.21 26.10 -1.73
CA GLU A 23 -1.60 25.96 -2.16
C GLU A 23 -1.83 24.94 -3.28
N ASN A 24 -1.05 25.00 -4.38
CA ASN A 24 -1.19 24.10 -5.54
C ASN A 24 -0.81 22.63 -5.28
N HIS A 25 -0.15 22.34 -4.16
CA HIS A 25 0.27 20.98 -3.78
C HIS A 25 -0.61 20.39 -2.66
N ARG A 26 -1.59 21.15 -2.16
CA ARG A 26 -2.49 20.71 -1.10
C ARG A 26 -3.45 19.64 -1.60
N PRO A 27 -3.98 18.79 -0.70
CA PRO A 27 -4.87 17.71 -1.09
C PRO A 27 -6.17 18.17 -1.77
N HIS A 28 -6.74 19.31 -1.38
CA HIS A 28 -8.07 19.74 -1.80
C HIS A 28 -9.11 18.63 -1.58
N LEU A 29 -9.33 18.24 -0.31
CA LEU A 29 -10.08 17.02 0.02
C LEU A 29 -11.54 17.06 -0.45
N SER A 30 -12.12 18.26 -0.56
CA SER A 30 -13.46 18.48 -1.10
C SER A 30 -13.63 18.09 -2.58
N ASN A 31 -12.54 18.01 -3.35
CA ASN A 31 -12.56 17.66 -4.78
C ASN A 31 -12.47 16.15 -5.03
N VAL A 32 -12.38 15.34 -3.98
CA VAL A 32 -12.24 13.89 -4.09
C VAL A 32 -13.61 13.29 -4.41
N SER A 33 -13.69 12.53 -5.49
CA SER A 33 -14.95 11.92 -5.92
C SER A 33 -15.38 10.84 -4.93
N ALA A 34 -16.57 11.00 -4.35
CA ALA A 34 -17.21 10.01 -3.48
C ALA A 34 -18.07 8.99 -4.25
N LEU A 35 -18.39 9.28 -5.52
CA LEU A 35 -19.25 8.44 -6.36
C LEU A 35 -18.47 7.47 -7.26
N GLU A 36 -17.17 7.69 -7.42
CA GLU A 36 -16.31 6.82 -8.21
C GLU A 36 -15.58 5.85 -7.27
N SER A 37 -15.45 4.59 -7.68
CA SER A 37 -14.67 3.58 -6.98
C SER A 37 -13.61 2.95 -7.88
N ILE A 38 -12.63 2.29 -7.28
CA ILE A 38 -11.69 1.44 -8.00
C ILE A 38 -12.34 0.07 -8.26
N PRO A 39 -11.96 -0.64 -9.34
CA PRO A 39 -12.47 -1.98 -9.59
C PRO A 39 -12.15 -2.92 -8.41
N THR A 40 -13.18 -3.57 -7.89
CA THR A 40 -13.04 -4.63 -6.88
C THR A 40 -13.11 -5.99 -7.57
N ILE A 41 -12.19 -6.87 -7.20
CA ILE A 41 -12.20 -8.27 -7.63
C ILE A 41 -12.64 -9.09 -6.43
N ASP A 42 -13.89 -9.55 -6.45
CA ASP A 42 -14.36 -10.51 -5.46
C ASP A 42 -13.80 -11.89 -5.80
N LEU A 43 -13.08 -12.49 -4.84
CA LEU A 43 -12.47 -13.82 -4.98
C LEU A 43 -13.51 -14.94 -4.91
N ASN A 44 -14.69 -14.66 -4.36
CA ASN A 44 -15.79 -15.61 -4.23
C ASN A 44 -16.71 -15.64 -5.46
N ASP A 45 -16.58 -14.67 -6.37
CA ASP A 45 -17.40 -14.61 -7.58
C ASP A 45 -16.94 -15.68 -8.59
N GLN A 46 -17.71 -16.76 -8.69
CA GLN A 46 -17.45 -17.85 -9.64
C GLN A 46 -17.84 -17.50 -11.08
N GLY A 47 -18.49 -16.35 -11.30
CA GLY A 47 -18.90 -15.84 -12.60
C GLY A 47 -20.24 -16.44 -13.05
N SER A 48 -21.33 -15.74 -12.75
CA SER A 48 -22.58 -15.87 -13.51
C SER A 48 -23.08 -14.47 -13.91
N SER A 49 -22.50 -13.89 -14.96
CA SER A 49 -23.08 -12.70 -15.59
C SER A 49 -22.94 -12.81 -17.10
N ASN A 50 -24.07 -13.05 -17.77
CA ASN A 50 -24.25 -13.10 -19.22
C ASN A 50 -24.35 -11.70 -19.87
N ASN A 51 -23.82 -10.65 -19.24
CA ASN A 51 -23.86 -9.30 -19.79
C ASN A 51 -22.46 -8.85 -20.25
N CYS A 52 -22.42 -8.07 -21.32
CA CYS A 52 -21.21 -7.50 -21.93
C CYS A 52 -20.39 -6.57 -21.02
N ASP A 53 -20.82 -6.35 -19.77
CA ASP A 53 -20.13 -5.60 -18.72
C ASP A 53 -19.43 -6.50 -17.67
N GLY A 54 -19.28 -7.80 -17.97
CA GLY A 54 -18.65 -8.76 -17.06
C GLY A 54 -17.16 -8.44 -16.77
N PRO A 55 -16.64 -8.84 -15.60
CA PRO A 55 -15.23 -8.66 -15.25
C PRO A 55 -14.32 -9.27 -16.32
N SER A 56 -13.27 -8.55 -16.71
CA SER A 56 -12.35 -9.00 -17.77
C SER A 56 -11.85 -10.44 -17.50
N PRO A 57 -11.49 -11.21 -18.54
CA PRO A 57 -10.96 -12.56 -18.37
C PRO A 57 -9.78 -12.64 -17.38
N LEU A 58 -9.01 -11.57 -17.27
CA LEU A 58 -7.94 -11.43 -16.28
C LEU A 58 -8.48 -11.35 -14.85
N VAL A 59 -9.51 -10.54 -14.62
CA VAL A 59 -10.16 -10.37 -13.31
C VAL A 59 -10.75 -11.69 -12.81
N GLN A 60 -11.45 -12.44 -13.68
CA GLN A 60 -12.00 -13.75 -13.31
C GLN A 60 -10.89 -14.76 -12.96
N LYS A 61 -9.77 -14.73 -13.69
CA LYS A 61 -8.62 -15.59 -13.36
C LYS A 61 -7.96 -15.21 -12.03
N ILE A 62 -7.90 -13.91 -11.69
CA ILE A 62 -7.40 -13.45 -10.39
C ILE A 62 -8.30 -13.94 -9.27
N SER A 63 -9.62 -13.76 -9.42
CA SER A 63 -10.63 -14.21 -8.45
C SER A 63 -10.47 -15.69 -8.09
N ARG A 64 -10.45 -16.57 -9.10
CA ARG A 64 -10.33 -18.03 -8.89
C ARG A 64 -8.98 -18.51 -8.35
N ALA A 65 -7.92 -17.72 -8.52
CA ALA A 65 -6.57 -18.15 -8.20
C ALA A 65 -6.13 -17.84 -6.76
N LEU A 66 -6.93 -17.09 -5.99
CA LEU A 66 -6.61 -16.69 -4.61
C LEU A 66 -7.54 -17.36 -3.60
N PRO A 67 -7.07 -18.41 -2.88
CA PRO A 67 -7.86 -19.06 -1.84
C PRO A 67 -8.18 -18.11 -0.69
N GLU A 68 -9.41 -18.16 -0.19
CA GLU A 68 -9.88 -17.36 0.95
C GLU A 68 -9.05 -17.60 2.22
N GLU A 69 -8.66 -18.84 2.48
CA GLU A 69 -7.82 -19.21 3.63
C GLU A 69 -6.46 -18.48 3.58
N MET A 70 -5.88 -18.37 2.39
CA MET A 70 -4.60 -17.69 2.18
C MET A 70 -4.74 -16.19 2.48
N MET A 71 -5.83 -15.56 2.00
CA MET A 71 -6.13 -14.15 2.26
C MET A 71 -6.31 -13.90 3.76
N THR A 72 -7.15 -14.69 4.42
CA THR A 72 -7.42 -14.61 5.86
C THR A 72 -6.14 -14.75 6.67
N ALA A 73 -5.30 -15.72 6.33
CA ALA A 73 -4.05 -15.96 7.03
C ALA A 73 -3.04 -14.80 6.81
N MET A 74 -3.01 -14.19 5.61
CA MET A 74 -2.20 -13.00 5.36
C MET A 74 -2.70 -11.79 6.17
N VAL A 75 -4.02 -11.60 6.28
CA VAL A 75 -4.62 -10.53 7.11
C VAL A 75 -4.19 -10.65 8.56
N GLN A 76 -4.36 -11.84 9.14
CA GLN A 76 -4.07 -12.08 10.54
C GLN A 76 -2.60 -11.85 10.86
N ARG A 77 -1.70 -12.30 9.97
CA ARG A 77 -0.25 -12.08 10.12
C ARG A 77 0.12 -10.61 9.99
N PHE A 78 -0.41 -9.89 8.99
CA PHE A 78 -0.19 -8.45 8.85
C PHE A 78 -0.59 -7.71 10.13
N ARG A 79 -1.79 -8.00 10.65
CA ARG A 79 -2.29 -7.38 11.88
C ARG A 79 -1.33 -7.60 13.05
N ARG A 80 -0.90 -8.85 13.27
CA ARG A 80 0.07 -9.18 14.34
C ARG A 80 1.40 -8.44 14.17
N SER A 81 1.99 -8.45 12.98
CA SER A 81 3.29 -7.80 12.73
C SER A 81 3.21 -6.27 12.84
N HIS A 82 2.16 -5.66 12.30
CA HIS A 82 1.97 -4.20 12.33
C HIS A 82 1.67 -3.69 13.74
N GLU A 83 0.77 -4.37 14.46
CA GLU A 83 0.46 -4.05 15.85
C GLU A 83 1.67 -4.21 16.75
N PHE A 84 2.51 -5.21 16.54
CA PHE A 84 3.69 -5.42 17.38
C PHE A 84 4.65 -4.23 17.32
N PHE A 85 5.07 -3.81 16.12
CA PHE A 85 6.11 -2.79 15.97
C PHE A 85 5.65 -1.40 16.40
N PHE A 86 4.46 -0.96 15.95
CA PHE A 86 4.00 0.41 16.24
C PHE A 86 3.54 0.59 17.70
N LYS A 87 3.32 -0.51 18.44
CA LYS A 87 3.07 -0.49 19.91
C LYS A 87 4.34 -0.45 20.76
N LEU A 88 5.52 -0.63 20.17
CA LEU A 88 6.76 -0.54 20.94
C LEU A 88 6.96 0.90 21.49
N PRO A 89 7.50 1.05 22.71
CA PRO A 89 7.88 2.36 23.24
C PRO A 89 8.73 3.16 22.24
N PRO A 90 8.61 4.50 22.19
CA PRO A 90 9.39 5.34 21.28
C PRO A 90 10.90 5.07 21.33
N GLU A 91 11.45 4.79 22.52
CA GLU A 91 12.87 4.47 22.72
C GLU A 91 13.27 3.15 22.04
N GLU A 92 12.40 2.15 22.08
CA GLU A 92 12.62 0.85 21.41
C GLU A 92 12.49 0.99 19.89
N ARG A 93 11.53 1.77 19.40
CA ARG A 93 11.40 2.08 17.96
C ARG A 93 12.57 2.87 17.42
N ALA A 94 13.12 3.80 18.21
CA ALA A 94 14.25 4.63 17.82
C ALA A 94 15.53 3.83 17.51
N LYS A 95 15.70 2.63 18.08
CA LYS A 95 16.82 1.72 17.76
C LYS A 95 16.85 1.28 16.29
N TYR A 96 15.71 1.33 15.62
CA TYR A 96 15.57 0.99 14.20
C TYR A 96 15.76 2.20 13.27
N PHE A 97 15.91 3.41 13.81
CA PHE A 97 16.21 4.61 13.02
C PHE A 97 17.67 4.65 12.58
N THR A 98 17.91 4.95 11.32
CA THR A 98 19.26 5.12 10.77
C THR A 98 19.25 6.04 9.56
N THR A 99 20.25 6.92 9.48
CA THR A 99 20.53 7.75 8.29
C THR A 99 21.50 7.06 7.32
N ASP A 100 22.10 5.94 7.71
CA ASP A 100 22.95 5.12 6.83
C ASP A 100 22.10 4.37 5.81
N HIS A 101 22.25 4.74 4.54
CA HIS A 101 21.47 4.16 3.45
C HIS A 101 21.85 2.71 3.11
N SER A 102 22.99 2.21 3.59
CA SER A 102 23.43 0.82 3.37
C SER A 102 22.80 -0.19 4.33
N LYS A 103 22.26 0.28 5.47
CA LYS A 103 21.60 -0.60 6.45
C LYS A 103 20.25 -1.11 5.94
N GLN A 104 19.94 -2.35 6.25
CA GLN A 104 18.74 -3.06 5.78
C GLN A 104 17.46 -2.62 6.51
N VAL A 105 17.55 -2.25 7.80
CA VAL A 105 16.41 -1.82 8.62
C VAL A 105 16.46 -0.30 8.80
N LYS A 106 15.37 0.39 8.43
CA LYS A 106 15.24 1.84 8.55
C LYS A 106 13.89 2.21 9.17
N LEU A 107 13.88 2.99 10.24
CA LEU A 107 12.73 3.82 10.61
C LEU A 107 12.67 5.04 9.65
N PHE A 108 12.44 4.76 8.37
CA PHE A 108 12.14 5.74 7.32
C PHE A 108 11.47 4.97 6.18
N ASN A 109 10.13 4.97 6.10
CA ASN A 109 9.33 4.34 5.05
C ASN A 109 9.71 2.88 4.64
N TYR A 110 10.57 2.13 5.32
CA TYR A 110 11.00 0.81 4.82
C TYR A 110 11.46 -0.08 5.97
N TYR A 111 10.66 -1.09 6.27
CA TYR A 111 11.06 -2.12 7.23
C TYR A 111 11.51 -3.36 6.48
N LEU A 112 12.78 -3.79 6.65
CA LEU A 112 13.14 -5.19 6.39
C LEU A 112 14.44 -5.61 7.10
N LYS A 113 14.23 -6.25 8.26
CA LYS A 113 14.58 -7.64 8.56
C LYS A 113 14.05 -7.88 9.98
N VAL A 114 12.83 -8.37 10.11
CA VAL A 114 12.46 -9.04 11.36
C VAL A 114 12.83 -10.50 11.15
N GLU A 115 13.67 -11.04 12.01
CA GLU A 115 13.82 -12.50 12.20
C GLU A 115 12.60 -13.03 12.97
N ASP A 116 11.41 -12.58 12.58
CA ASP A 116 10.14 -12.97 13.15
C ASP A 116 9.45 -13.91 12.16
N GLU A 117 9.15 -15.10 12.64
CA GLU A 117 8.51 -16.17 11.89
C GLU A 117 7.19 -15.72 11.25
N VAL A 118 6.39 -14.90 11.95
CA VAL A 118 5.13 -14.36 11.46
C VAL A 118 5.34 -13.47 10.24
N PHE A 119 6.36 -12.62 10.27
CA PHE A 119 6.69 -11.73 9.15
C PHE A 119 7.28 -12.50 7.96
N ALA A 120 8.13 -13.50 8.22
CA ALA A 120 8.69 -14.35 7.18
C ALA A 120 7.61 -15.16 6.44
N GLU A 121 6.65 -15.72 7.18
CA GLU A 121 5.49 -16.39 6.60
C GLU A 121 4.60 -15.42 5.80
N TYR A 122 4.32 -14.23 6.34
CA TYR A 122 3.57 -13.21 5.61
C TYR A 122 4.26 -12.83 4.29
N ALA A 123 5.56 -12.56 4.33
CA ALA A 123 6.35 -12.22 3.16
C ALA A 123 6.35 -13.35 2.11
N LYS A 124 6.38 -14.61 2.55
CA LYS A 124 6.28 -15.79 1.68
C LYS A 124 4.93 -15.86 0.96
N GLU A 125 3.82 -15.66 1.67
CA GLU A 125 2.48 -15.66 1.06
C GLU A 125 2.27 -14.47 0.12
N ILE A 126 2.74 -13.27 0.50
CA ILE A 126 2.76 -12.11 -0.40
C ILE A 126 3.58 -12.41 -1.64
N GLY A 127 4.77 -13.02 -1.51
CA GLY A 127 5.60 -13.41 -2.64
C GLY A 127 4.89 -14.38 -3.60
N ARG A 128 4.11 -15.33 -3.09
CA ARG A 128 3.27 -16.22 -3.90
C ARG A 128 2.18 -15.45 -4.65
N LEU A 129 1.45 -14.56 -3.95
CA LEU A 129 0.45 -13.67 -4.54
C LEU A 129 1.06 -12.82 -5.67
N MET A 130 2.22 -12.19 -5.44
CA MET A 130 2.91 -11.38 -6.45
C MET A 130 3.28 -12.19 -7.70
N LYS A 131 3.87 -13.40 -7.52
CA LYS A 131 4.22 -14.30 -8.64
C LYS A 131 2.98 -14.71 -9.43
N MET A 132 1.89 -15.03 -8.74
CA MET A 132 0.62 -15.37 -9.38
C MET A 132 0.05 -14.19 -10.18
N LEU A 133 0.03 -12.98 -9.61
CA LEU A 133 -0.42 -11.76 -10.30
C LEU A 133 0.41 -11.47 -11.56
N LEU A 134 1.75 -11.56 -11.49
CA LEU A 134 2.63 -11.45 -12.66
C LEU A 134 2.31 -12.52 -13.70
N GLY A 135 2.00 -13.73 -13.25
CA GLY A 135 1.51 -14.84 -14.06
C GLY A 135 0.30 -14.47 -14.91
N LEU A 136 -0.70 -13.94 -14.24
CA LEU A 136 -1.98 -13.55 -14.82
C LEU A 136 -1.83 -12.33 -15.74
N LEU A 137 -1.05 -11.32 -15.33
CA LEU A 137 -0.74 -10.16 -16.16
C LEU A 137 -0.04 -10.56 -17.47
N SER A 138 0.89 -11.52 -17.42
CA SER A 138 1.59 -12.05 -18.61
C SER A 138 0.59 -12.69 -19.57
N GLN A 139 -0.29 -13.55 -19.06
CA GLN A 139 -1.34 -14.17 -19.87
C GLN A 139 -2.34 -13.15 -20.43
N GLY A 140 -2.68 -12.10 -19.68
CA GLY A 140 -3.52 -10.99 -20.16
C GLY A 140 -2.89 -10.21 -21.31
N LEU A 141 -1.55 -10.24 -21.43
CA LEU A 141 -0.83 -9.70 -22.58
C LEU A 141 -0.74 -10.67 -23.76
N GLY A 142 -1.19 -11.92 -23.61
CA GLY A 142 -1.03 -12.98 -24.60
C GLY A 142 0.35 -13.66 -24.55
N LEU A 143 1.07 -13.55 -23.43
CA LEU A 143 2.41 -14.12 -23.24
C LEU A 143 2.36 -15.41 -22.42
N GLU A 144 3.47 -16.13 -22.42
CA GLU A 144 3.69 -17.24 -21.48
C GLU A 144 3.56 -16.77 -20.03
N LYS A 145 3.03 -17.64 -19.16
CA LYS A 145 2.69 -17.31 -17.77
C LYS A 145 3.85 -16.65 -17.02
N ASP A 146 5.07 -17.13 -17.17
CA ASP A 146 6.22 -16.62 -16.39
C ASP A 146 7.00 -15.49 -17.08
N CYS A 147 6.51 -14.95 -18.20
CA CYS A 147 7.24 -13.97 -19.01
C CYS A 147 7.61 -12.70 -18.23
N LEU A 148 6.64 -12.04 -17.58
CA LEU A 148 6.93 -10.82 -16.81
C LEU A 148 7.82 -11.10 -15.60
N GLN A 149 7.66 -12.24 -14.94
CA GLN A 149 8.54 -12.63 -13.82
C GLN A 149 9.98 -12.78 -14.30
N LYS A 150 10.23 -13.54 -15.38
CA LYS A 150 11.57 -13.72 -15.96
C LYS A 150 12.22 -12.38 -16.33
N LYS A 151 11.44 -11.40 -16.81
CA LYS A 151 11.95 -10.06 -17.13
C LYS A 151 12.32 -9.21 -15.91
N LEU A 152 11.67 -9.45 -14.77
CA LEU A 152 12.02 -8.84 -13.49
C LEU A 152 13.14 -9.60 -12.75
N GLY A 153 13.51 -10.78 -13.24
CA GLY A 153 14.47 -11.70 -12.65
C GLY A 153 13.81 -12.90 -11.96
N ASP A 154 14.54 -14.00 -11.83
CA ASP A 154 14.00 -15.26 -11.28
C ASP A 154 13.60 -15.13 -9.79
N ASN A 155 14.29 -14.24 -9.06
CA ASN A 155 14.04 -13.90 -7.67
C ASN A 155 13.86 -12.39 -7.50
N PRO A 156 12.70 -11.82 -7.87
CA PRO A 156 12.48 -10.39 -7.71
C PRO A 156 12.54 -10.02 -6.22
N THR A 157 13.20 -8.90 -5.91
CA THR A 157 13.32 -8.40 -4.55
C THR A 157 11.95 -8.01 -4.00
N LEU A 158 11.54 -8.61 -2.89
CA LEU A 158 10.37 -8.17 -2.14
C LEU A 158 10.78 -7.10 -1.13
N ILE A 159 10.15 -5.93 -1.21
CA ILE A 159 10.34 -4.84 -0.25
C ILE A 159 9.02 -4.63 0.48
N ALA A 160 9.09 -4.67 1.81
CA ALA A 160 7.98 -4.35 2.70
C ALA A 160 8.17 -2.95 3.31
N GLN A 161 7.05 -2.26 3.47
CA GLN A 161 6.99 -0.92 4.03
C GLN A 161 5.76 -0.86 4.95
N GLY A 162 5.98 -0.50 6.21
CA GLY A 162 4.92 -0.13 7.14
C GLY A 162 4.85 1.38 7.24
N ASN A 163 3.68 1.95 6.94
CA ASN A 163 3.44 3.38 7.05
C ASN A 163 2.49 3.65 8.22
N TYR A 164 2.87 4.59 9.07
CA TYR A 164 2.03 5.04 10.18
C TYR A 164 1.78 6.54 10.02
N TYR A 165 0.50 6.90 9.89
CA TYR A 165 0.07 8.29 9.72
C TYR A 165 -0.64 8.70 11.01
N PRO A 166 0.01 9.47 11.90
CA PRO A 166 -0.66 9.98 13.10
C PRO A 166 -1.77 10.97 12.71
N PRO A 167 -2.75 11.21 13.60
CA PRO A 167 -3.74 12.25 13.39
C PRO A 167 -3.09 13.61 13.17
N CYS A 168 -3.69 14.37 12.26
CA CYS A 168 -3.19 15.67 11.83
C CYS A 168 -4.19 16.76 12.26
N PRO A 169 -3.73 17.86 12.89
CA PRO A 169 -4.60 18.96 13.27
C PRO A 169 -5.24 19.66 12.05
N ASP A 170 -4.52 19.72 10.94
CA ASP A 170 -4.98 20.34 9.69
C ASP A 170 -4.62 19.47 8.47
N PRO A 171 -5.50 18.52 8.09
CA PRO A 171 -5.27 17.62 6.96
C PRO A 171 -5.43 18.30 5.59
N GLU A 172 -5.98 19.52 5.52
CA GLU A 172 -6.15 20.25 4.25
C GLU A 172 -4.85 20.85 3.73
N VAL A 173 -3.84 21.00 4.60
CA VAL A 173 -2.58 21.66 4.24
C VAL A 173 -1.39 20.72 4.15
N THR A 174 -1.59 19.41 4.33
CA THR A 174 -0.49 18.42 4.31
C THR A 174 -0.91 17.09 3.70
N LEU A 175 0.08 16.20 3.51
CA LEU A 175 -0.12 14.84 3.06
C LEU A 175 0.67 13.89 3.96
N GLY A 176 0.11 12.72 4.25
CA GLY A 176 0.83 11.64 4.92
C GLY A 176 1.88 11.04 4.00
N LEU A 177 1.54 10.87 2.72
CA LEU A 177 2.45 10.46 1.67
C LEU A 177 2.18 11.29 0.43
N ALA A 178 3.24 11.94 -0.09
CA ALA A 178 3.17 12.78 -1.27
C ALA A 178 2.67 12.02 -2.50
N ILE A 179 2.21 12.76 -3.50
CA ILE A 179 1.77 12.21 -4.79
C ILE A 179 2.97 11.52 -5.46
N HIS A 180 2.83 10.24 -5.78
CA HIS A 180 3.89 9.48 -6.46
C HIS A 180 3.30 8.34 -7.29
N THR A 181 4.14 7.73 -8.14
CA THR A 181 3.86 6.42 -8.72
C THR A 181 4.77 5.38 -8.08
N ASN A 182 4.35 4.11 -8.13
CA ASN A 182 5.18 3.02 -7.67
C ASN A 182 6.26 2.69 -8.72
N LEU A 183 7.53 2.89 -8.38
CA LEU A 183 8.65 2.59 -9.28
C LEU A 183 8.83 1.07 -9.52
N ASN A 184 8.37 0.23 -8.61
CA ASN A 184 8.49 -1.23 -8.71
C ASN A 184 7.44 -1.83 -9.67
N ALA A 185 7.52 -3.13 -9.94
CA ALA A 185 6.56 -3.82 -10.81
C ALA A 185 5.11 -3.74 -10.31
N LEU A 186 4.90 -4.09 -9.04
CA LEU A 186 3.58 -4.13 -8.43
C LEU A 186 3.68 -3.85 -6.93
N ARG A 187 2.61 -3.32 -6.36
CA ARG A 187 2.46 -3.11 -4.91
C ARG A 187 1.21 -3.85 -4.44
N VAL A 188 1.37 -4.66 -3.41
CA VAL A 188 0.27 -5.23 -2.63
C VAL A 188 0.18 -4.43 -1.34
N LEU A 189 -0.90 -3.68 -1.16
CA LEU A 189 -1.09 -2.80 -0.02
C LEU A 189 -2.23 -3.32 0.87
N ARG A 190 -1.94 -3.47 2.16
CA ARG A 190 -2.95 -3.62 3.20
C ARG A 190 -3.08 -2.33 3.98
N ARG A 191 -4.32 -1.96 4.31
CA ARG A 191 -4.64 -0.84 5.19
C ARG A 191 -5.24 -1.34 6.48
N THR A 192 -5.14 -0.52 7.52
CA THR A 192 -5.88 -0.72 8.77
C THR A 192 -7.37 -0.59 8.50
N GLU A 193 -8.14 -1.54 9.02
CA GLU A 193 -9.60 -1.54 8.88
C GLU A 193 -10.21 -0.31 9.54
N GLY A 194 -11.24 0.26 8.92
CA GLY A 194 -11.89 1.49 9.38
C GLY A 194 -11.09 2.78 9.13
N VAL A 195 -9.84 2.70 8.67
CA VAL A 195 -9.02 3.89 8.35
C VAL A 195 -9.04 4.17 6.85
N THR A 196 -9.48 5.36 6.48
CA THR A 196 -9.43 5.89 5.10
C THR A 196 -8.13 6.67 4.85
N GLY A 197 -7.91 7.18 3.63
CA GLY A 197 -6.82 8.12 3.36
C GLY A 197 -5.99 7.81 2.13
N LEU A 198 -6.02 6.56 1.64
CA LEU A 198 -5.47 6.26 0.31
C LEU A 198 -6.36 6.88 -0.76
N GLN A 199 -5.75 7.66 -1.64
CA GLN A 199 -6.41 8.23 -2.80
C GLN A 199 -5.58 7.94 -4.05
N VAL A 200 -6.25 7.69 -5.16
CA VAL A 200 -5.65 7.39 -6.46
C VAL A 200 -6.19 8.32 -7.53
N ILE A 201 -5.40 8.59 -8.58
CA ILE A 201 -5.89 9.29 -9.77
C ILE A 201 -6.56 8.28 -10.71
N LYS A 202 -7.83 8.52 -11.01
CA LYS A 202 -8.61 7.81 -12.03
C LYS A 202 -9.27 8.85 -12.93
N ASP A 203 -9.11 8.71 -14.25
CA ASP A 203 -9.71 9.60 -15.26
C ASP A 203 -9.53 11.10 -14.97
N GLY A 204 -8.34 11.46 -14.45
CA GLY A 204 -7.97 12.85 -14.12
C GLY A 204 -8.49 13.36 -12.78
N LYS A 205 -9.21 12.55 -12.00
CA LYS A 205 -9.76 12.92 -10.69
C LYS A 205 -9.16 12.09 -9.57
N TRP A 206 -9.10 12.68 -8.37
CA TRP A 206 -8.78 11.95 -7.16
C TRP A 206 -9.99 11.15 -6.69
N VAL A 207 -9.77 9.86 -6.45
CA VAL A 207 -10.78 8.92 -5.95
C VAL A 207 -10.28 8.35 -4.62
N ALA A 208 -11.14 8.39 -3.61
CA ALA A 208 -10.87 7.72 -2.35
C ALA A 208 -10.99 6.21 -2.54
N VAL A 209 -10.05 5.44 -1.99
CA VAL A 209 -10.12 3.98 -2.04
C VAL A 209 -10.88 3.49 -0.81
N ASP A 210 -11.97 2.75 -1.00
CA ASP A 210 -12.78 2.24 0.10
C ASP A 210 -12.06 1.17 0.91
N SER A 211 -12.17 1.24 2.25
CA SER A 211 -11.61 0.22 3.13
C SER A 211 -12.54 -1.00 3.17
N LEU A 212 -12.21 -2.02 2.38
CA LEU A 212 -12.93 -3.29 2.37
C LEU A 212 -12.30 -4.27 3.38
N PRO A 213 -13.11 -4.89 4.25
CA PRO A 213 -12.65 -5.97 5.11
C PRO A 213 -11.97 -7.07 4.29
N ASN A 214 -10.89 -7.63 4.81
CA ASN A 214 -10.15 -8.74 4.19
C ASN A 214 -9.63 -8.50 2.75
N ALA A 215 -9.52 -7.25 2.29
CA ALA A 215 -9.01 -6.93 0.97
C ALA A 215 -7.54 -6.47 0.96
N PHE A 216 -6.92 -6.57 -0.22
CA PHE A 216 -5.67 -5.88 -0.56
C PHE A 216 -5.93 -4.92 -1.73
N VAL A 217 -5.23 -3.80 -1.74
CA VAL A 217 -5.18 -2.89 -2.88
C VAL A 217 -3.96 -3.27 -3.73
N ILE A 218 -4.18 -3.52 -5.02
CA ILE A 218 -3.12 -3.88 -5.96
C ILE A 218 -2.87 -2.71 -6.91
N ASN A 219 -1.68 -2.12 -6.84
CA ASN A 219 -1.26 -1.05 -7.75
C ASN A 219 -0.17 -1.57 -8.68
N LEU A 220 -0.36 -1.37 -9.99
CA LEU A 220 0.69 -1.61 -10.99
C LEU A 220 1.63 -0.42 -11.01
N GLY A 221 2.92 -0.69 -11.12
CA GLY A 221 3.94 0.35 -11.13
C GLY A 221 4.63 0.51 -12.49
N ASP A 222 5.61 1.40 -12.49
CA ASP A 222 6.30 1.90 -13.68
C ASP A 222 6.95 0.77 -14.49
N GLN A 223 7.57 -0.22 -13.83
CA GLN A 223 8.18 -1.37 -14.51
C GLN A 223 7.16 -2.16 -15.34
N ILE A 224 5.96 -2.42 -14.81
CA ILE A 224 4.92 -3.16 -15.56
C ILE A 224 4.36 -2.31 -16.70
N GLN A 225 4.21 -1.00 -16.51
CA GLN A 225 3.82 -0.12 -17.60
C GLN A 225 4.83 -0.17 -18.76
N VAL A 226 6.13 -0.12 -18.47
CA VAL A 226 7.18 -0.22 -19.49
C VAL A 226 7.19 -1.59 -20.16
N LEU A 227 7.22 -2.68 -19.38
CA LEU A 227 7.28 -4.05 -19.90
C LEU A 227 6.05 -4.44 -20.73
N SER A 228 4.89 -3.84 -20.44
CA SER A 228 3.64 -4.05 -21.20
C SER A 228 3.46 -3.09 -22.38
N ASN A 229 4.46 -2.26 -22.69
CA ASN A 229 4.37 -1.19 -23.69
C ASN A 229 3.14 -0.29 -23.50
N GLY A 230 2.88 0.09 -22.24
CA GLY A 230 1.79 0.97 -21.87
C GLY A 230 0.39 0.35 -21.86
N ARG A 231 0.24 -0.96 -22.10
CA ARG A 231 -1.06 -1.64 -22.02
C ARG A 231 -1.61 -1.68 -20.59
N TYR A 232 -0.73 -1.91 -19.62
CA TYR A 232 -1.06 -1.71 -18.21
C TYR A 232 -0.57 -0.33 -17.77
N LYS A 233 -1.41 0.40 -17.03
CA LYS A 233 -1.13 1.76 -16.58
C LYS A 233 -0.65 1.76 -15.14
N LYS A 234 0.40 2.54 -14.88
CA LYS A 234 0.76 2.93 -13.53
C LYS A 234 -0.30 3.87 -12.96
N VAL A 235 -0.42 3.88 -11.63
CA VAL A 235 -1.37 4.73 -10.92
C VAL A 235 -0.59 5.75 -10.09
N HIS A 236 -1.01 7.02 -10.14
CA HIS A 236 -0.56 8.01 -9.17
C HIS A 236 -1.40 7.85 -7.91
N ASP A 237 -0.74 7.70 -6.76
CA ASP A 237 -1.39 7.59 -5.47
C ASP A 237 -0.82 8.60 -4.46
N ARG A 238 -1.61 8.89 -3.43
CA ARG A 238 -1.22 9.68 -2.26
C ARG A 238 -1.89 9.13 -1.01
N ALA A 239 -1.33 9.43 0.16
CA ALA A 239 -2.00 9.20 1.43
C ALA A 239 -2.31 10.56 2.07
N VAL A 240 -3.59 10.82 2.33
CA VAL A 240 -4.03 11.99 3.08
C VAL A 240 -4.05 11.67 4.58
N THR A 241 -3.79 12.67 5.41
CA THR A 241 -3.92 12.57 6.86
C THR A 241 -5.38 12.81 7.27
N GLN A 242 -5.72 12.52 8.51
CA GLN A 242 -7.07 12.74 9.05
C GLN A 242 -6.99 13.45 10.40
N GLN A 243 -8.02 14.24 10.71
CA GLN A 243 -8.28 14.64 12.09
C GLN A 243 -8.76 13.41 12.88
N GLY A 244 -8.37 13.31 14.15
CA GLY A 244 -8.78 12.21 15.00
C GLY A 244 -8.00 12.13 16.31
N HIS A 245 -8.47 11.26 17.20
CA HIS A 245 -7.73 10.89 18.40
C HIS A 245 -6.78 9.73 18.06
N CYS A 246 -5.57 9.79 18.59
CA CYS A 246 -4.57 8.75 18.44
C CYS A 246 -4.50 7.96 19.75
N ASP A 247 -5.12 6.78 19.81
CA ASP A 247 -5.00 5.92 21.00
C ASP A 247 -3.55 5.50 21.29
N TRP A 248 -2.65 5.63 20.30
CA TRP A 248 -1.23 5.25 20.32
C TRP A 248 -0.26 6.42 20.58
N CYS A 249 -0.79 7.64 20.72
CA CYS A 249 -0.02 8.86 20.98
C CYS A 249 -0.30 9.38 22.40
N ASN A 250 -0.68 8.48 23.31
CA ASN A 250 -0.89 8.71 24.74
C ASN A 250 0.07 7.83 25.55
#